data_AF-A0A3N5VN42-F1
#
_entry.id   AF-A0A3N5VN42-F1
#
_cell.length_a   1.000
_cell.length_b   1.000
_cell.length_c   1.000
_cell.angle_alpha   90.00
_cell.angle_beta   90.00
_cell.angle_gamma   90.00
#
_symmetry.space_group_name_H-M   'P 1'
#
loop_
_entity.id
_entity.type
_entity.pdbx_description
1 polymer ?
#
loop_
_entity_poly.entity_id
_entity_poly.type
_entity_poly.pdbx_seq_one_letter_code
_entity_poly.pdbx_strand_id
1 'polypeptide(L)'
;RDRWVNVYLTLENSGWAPILVHKVGDQYYVEDGHHRVSVARSLEMTFIQAKIWEYPVQMLKAKDCQSAPCAERGSAKAYVVECQD
;
A
#
# COMPACT_ATOMS: atom_id res chain seq x y z
N ARG A 1 -5.07 -9.68 25.11
CA ARG A 1 -6.24 -9.80 24.18
C ARG A 1 -5.80 -10.64 22.97
N ASP A 2 -5.13 -11.78 23.20
CA ASP A 2 -4.17 -12.33 22.21
C ASP A 2 -4.38 -13.83 21.98
N ARG A 3 -5.53 -14.37 22.42
CA ARG A 3 -5.82 -15.80 22.31
C ARG A 3 -5.69 -16.29 20.87
N TRP A 4 -6.18 -15.53 19.90
CA TRP A 4 -6.14 -15.92 18.49
C TRP A 4 -4.72 -15.87 17.91
N VAL A 5 -3.90 -14.89 18.32
CA VAL A 5 -2.47 -14.81 17.95
C VAL A 5 -1.73 -16.03 18.48
N ASN A 6 -1.95 -16.39 19.75
CA ASN A 6 -1.31 -17.55 20.35
C ASN A 6 -1.77 -18.86 19.70
N VAL A 7 -3.05 -18.98 19.34
CA VAL A 7 -3.57 -20.14 18.60
C VAL A 7 -2.90 -20.23 17.23
N TYR A 8 -2.77 -19.12 16.51
CA TYR A 8 -2.09 -19.07 15.22
C TYR A 8 -0.62 -19.51 15.34
N LEU A 9 0.12 -18.94 16.30
CA LEU A 9 1.52 -19.29 16.55
C LEU A 9 1.70 -20.77 16.94
N THR A 10 0.75 -21.35 17.68
CA THR A 10 0.80 -22.77 18.08
C THR A 10 0.56 -23.71 16.90
N LEU A 11 -0.27 -23.29 15.93
CA LEU A 11 -0.52 -24.07 14.71
C LEU A 11 0.65 -23.97 13.72
N GLU A 12 1.31 -22.81 13.67
CA GLU A 12 2.40 -22.50 12.73
C GLU A 12 3.78 -22.88 13.31
N ASN A 13 4.03 -24.18 13.49
CA ASN A 13 5.21 -24.73 14.19
C ASN A 13 6.56 -24.54 13.47
N SER A 14 6.56 -24.21 12.17
CA SER A 14 7.78 -24.16 11.33
C SER A 14 8.30 -22.74 11.10
N GLY A 15 7.79 -21.75 11.82
CA GLY A 15 7.97 -20.35 11.47
C GLY A 15 7.14 -19.97 10.23
N TRP A 16 7.18 -18.70 9.85
CA TRP A 16 6.27 -18.18 8.83
C TRP A 16 6.92 -18.21 7.45
N ALA A 17 6.20 -18.75 6.47
CA ALA A 17 6.55 -18.52 5.08
C ALA A 17 6.51 -17.02 4.75
N PRO A 18 7.40 -16.52 3.88
CA PRO A 18 7.35 -15.13 3.42
C PRO A 18 5.99 -14.77 2.83
N ILE A 19 5.52 -13.56 3.09
CA ILE A 19 4.31 -13.02 2.43
C ILE A 19 4.58 -12.73 0.96
N LEU A 20 3.54 -12.65 0.14
CA LEU A 20 3.66 -12.21 -1.25
C LEU A 20 3.14 -10.79 -1.37
N VAL A 21 3.94 -9.89 -1.94
CA VAL A 21 3.57 -8.48 -2.10
C VAL A 21 3.89 -7.96 -3.49
N HIS A 22 3.04 -7.07 -3.97
CA HIS A 22 3.32 -6.22 -5.13
C HIS A 22 3.77 -4.85 -4.65
N LYS A 23 4.94 -4.40 -5.13
CA LYS A 23 5.42 -3.03 -4.92
C LYS A 23 5.08 -2.20 -6.14
N VAL A 24 4.27 -1.17 -5.95
CA VAL A 24 3.85 -0.25 -7.01
C VAL A 24 4.32 1.14 -6.61
N GLY A 25 5.37 1.63 -7.28
CA GLY A 25 6.06 2.85 -6.87
C GLY A 25 6.71 2.64 -5.50
N ASP A 26 6.34 3.45 -4.51
CA ASP A 26 6.85 3.37 -3.13
C ASP A 26 5.88 2.68 -2.15
N GLN A 27 4.78 2.10 -2.67
CA GLN A 27 3.75 1.45 -1.86
C GLN A 27 3.77 -0.07 -2.05
N TYR A 28 3.39 -0.79 -0.99
CA TYR A 28 3.32 -2.25 -0.96
C TYR A 28 1.90 -2.73 -0.76
N TYR A 29 1.49 -3.70 -1.55
CA TYR A 29 0.17 -4.33 -1.51
C TYR A 29 0.33 -5.83 -1.27
N VAL A 30 -0.43 -6.38 -0.33
CA VAL A 30 -0.35 -7.80 0.03
C VAL A 30 -1.19 -8.62 -0.94
N GLU A 31 -0.55 -9.54 -1.64
CA GLU A 31 -1.21 -10.55 -2.48
C GLU A 31 -1.60 -11.76 -1.61
N ASP A 32 -0.64 -12.31 -0.86
CA ASP A 32 -0.84 -13.45 0.04
C ASP A 32 -0.19 -13.20 1.42
N GLY A 33 -0.82 -13.73 2.46
CA GLY A 33 -0.31 -13.66 3.84
C GLY A 33 -0.94 -12.58 4.72
N HIS A 34 -2.17 -12.13 4.42
CA HIS A 34 -2.89 -11.14 5.23
C HIS A 34 -3.00 -11.51 6.71
N HIS A 35 -3.28 -12.79 7.03
CA HIS A 35 -3.30 -13.26 8.41
C HIS A 35 -1.93 -13.11 9.08
N ARG A 36 -0.84 -13.49 8.40
CA ARG A 36 0.54 -13.31 8.90
C ARG A 36 0.85 -11.84 9.16
N VAL A 37 0.43 -10.93 8.27
CA VAL A 37 0.58 -9.48 8.47
C VAL A 37 -0.21 -8.99 9.69
N SER A 38 -1.44 -9.48 9.87
CA SER A 38 -2.27 -9.14 11.03
C SER A 38 -1.64 -9.62 12.35
N VAL A 39 -1.09 -10.83 12.35
CA VAL A 39 -0.37 -11.40 13.49
C VAL A 39 0.91 -10.61 13.77
N ALA A 40 1.73 -10.34 12.75
CA ALA A 40 2.94 -9.50 12.90
C ALA A 40 2.63 -8.13 13.50
N ARG A 41 1.56 -7.48 13.05
CA ARG A 41 1.10 -6.19 13.61
C ARG A 41 0.70 -6.32 15.08
N SER A 42 0.01 -7.39 15.43
CA SER A 42 -0.41 -7.65 16.82
C SER A 42 0.78 -7.97 17.74
N LEU A 43 1.89 -8.45 17.17
CA LEU A 43 3.15 -8.70 17.85
C LEU A 43 4.12 -7.49 17.78
N GLU A 44 3.67 -6.34 17.27
CA GLU A 44 4.47 -5.11 17.13
C GLU A 44 5.78 -5.31 16.33
N MET A 45 5.79 -6.27 15.42
CA MET A 45 6.96 -6.53 14.57
C MET A 45 7.17 -5.38 13.58
N THR A 46 8.40 -4.85 13.52
CA THR A 46 8.76 -3.79 12.57
C THR A 46 8.93 -4.31 11.14
N PHE A 47 9.36 -5.57 10.99
CA PHE A 47 9.64 -6.18 9.68
C PHE A 47 9.06 -7.59 9.62
N ILE A 48 8.63 -7.98 8.42
CA ILE A 48 8.18 -9.34 8.08
C ILE A 48 8.81 -9.74 6.74
N GLN A 49 9.18 -11.02 6.61
CA GLN A 49 9.77 -11.52 5.37
C GLN A 49 8.74 -11.53 4.23
N ALA A 50 9.14 -11.08 3.04
CA ALA A 50 8.28 -11.00 1.87
C ALA A 50 9.02 -11.38 0.58
N LYS A 51 8.29 -11.99 -0.37
CA LYS A 51 8.68 -12.05 -1.79
C LYS A 51 7.98 -10.89 -2.52
N ILE A 52 8.75 -10.11 -3.24
CA ILE A 52 8.30 -8.83 -3.81
C ILE A 52 8.29 -8.93 -5.34
N TRP A 53 7.15 -8.61 -5.95
CA TRP A 53 7.07 -8.29 -7.37
C TRP A 53 7.04 -6.77 -7.52
N GLU A 54 8.04 -6.21 -8.22
CA GLU A 54 8.18 -4.76 -8.40
C GLU A 54 7.60 -4.30 -9.73
N TYR A 55 6.76 -3.27 -9.67
CA TYR A 55 6.16 -2.62 -10.83
C TYR A 55 6.60 -1.15 -10.85
N PRO A 56 7.38 -0.74 -11.87
CA PRO A 56 7.76 0.66 -12.01
C PRO A 56 6.52 1.48 -12.37
N VAL A 57 6.25 2.51 -11.58
CA VAL A 57 5.20 3.48 -11.92
C VAL A 57 5.86 4.62 -12.66
N GLN A 58 5.45 4.81 -13.91
CA GLN A 58 5.79 6.03 -14.62
C GLN A 58 4.97 7.14 -14.00
N MET A 59 5.62 8.00 -13.23
CA MET A 59 5.02 9.27 -12.84
C MET A 59 4.72 10.01 -14.13
N LEU A 60 3.43 10.15 -14.46
CA LEU A 60 3.03 11.07 -15.50
C LEU A 60 3.55 12.43 -15.05
N LYS A 61 4.53 12.96 -15.78
CA LYS A 61 4.91 14.36 -15.60
C LYS A 61 3.62 15.13 -15.81
N ALA A 62 3.25 15.94 -14.82
CA ALA A 62 2.34 17.03 -15.10
C ALA A 62 2.92 17.72 -16.34
N LYS A 63 2.20 17.67 -17.46
CA LYS A 63 2.48 18.61 -18.54
C LYS A 63 2.41 19.99 -17.89
N ASP A 64 3.13 20.97 -18.42
CA ASP A 64 3.06 22.37 -17.98
C ASP A 64 1.65 22.92 -18.27
N CYS A 65 0.65 22.41 -17.55
CA CYS A 65 -0.70 22.91 -17.52
C CYS A 65 -0.61 24.17 -16.70
N GLN A 66 -0.50 25.29 -17.39
CA GLN A 66 -0.84 26.58 -16.81
C GLN A 66 -2.24 26.43 -16.25
N SER A 67 -2.37 26.40 -14.92
CA SER A 67 -3.68 26.49 -14.29
C SER A 67 -4.33 27.76 -14.82
N ALA A 68 -5.45 27.64 -15.54
CA ALA A 68 -6.23 28.82 -15.85
C ALA A 68 -6.59 29.49 -14.50
N PRO A 69 -6.41 30.82 -14.37
CA PRO A 69 -6.81 31.50 -13.15
C PRO A 69 -8.32 31.34 -12.95
N CYS A 70 -8.72 30.59 -11.91
CA CYS A 70 -10.13 30.50 -11.52
C CYS A 70 -10.63 31.89 -11.11
N ALA A 71 -11.68 32.38 -11.78
CA ALA A 71 -12.31 33.66 -11.45
C ALA A 71 -13.21 33.60 -10.20
N GLU A 72 -13.43 32.42 -9.61
CA GLU A 72 -14.37 32.25 -8.49
C GLU A 72 -13.65 32.14 -7.14
N ARG A 73 -13.72 33.23 -6.37
CA ARG A 73 -13.31 33.30 -4.96
C ARG A 73 -14.24 32.42 -4.12
N GLY A 74 -13.91 31.13 -3.96
CA GLY A 74 -14.54 30.32 -2.91
C GLY A 74 -14.67 28.81 -3.16
N SER A 75 -14.31 28.28 -4.33
CA SER A 75 -14.39 26.83 -4.54
C SER A 75 -13.13 26.13 -4.02
N ALA A 76 -13.29 25.27 -3.02
CA ALA A 76 -12.25 24.38 -2.53
C ALA A 76 -11.92 23.32 -3.60
N LYS A 77 -11.04 23.70 -4.54
CA LYS A 77 -10.15 22.86 -5.35
C LYS A 77 -10.61 21.40 -5.54
N ALA A 78 -11.66 21.20 -6.33
CA ALA A 78 -11.82 19.99 -7.11
C ALA A 78 -11.16 20.22 -8.46
N TYR A 79 -9.94 19.71 -8.64
CA TYR A 79 -9.31 19.71 -9.95
C TYR A 79 -9.82 18.47 -10.69
N VAL A 80 -10.67 18.69 -11.70
CA VAL A 80 -10.85 17.69 -12.76
C VAL A 80 -9.70 17.92 -13.73
N VAL A 81 -8.82 16.93 -13.87
CA VAL A 81 -7.78 16.94 -14.90
C VAL A 81 -8.43 16.40 -16.17
N GLU A 82 -9.01 17.29 -16.98
CA GLU A 82 -9.32 16.97 -18.38
C GLU A 82 -8.08 17.29 -19.22
N CYS A 83 -7.34 16.25 -19.59
CA CYS A 83 -6.35 16.32 -20.67
C CYS A 83 -7.07 15.96 -21.98
N GLN A 84 -7.21 16.91 -22.89
CA GLN A 84 -7.57 16.61 -24.29
C GLN A 84 -6.30 16.27 -25.11
N ASP A 85 -6.48 15.40 -26.10
CA ASP A 85 -5.49 15.01 -27.11
C ASP A 85 -5.22 16.10 -28.14
#